data_AF-A0A2J6QPF6-F1
#
_entry.id   AF-A0A2J6QPF6-F1
#
_cell.length_a   1.000
_cell.length_b   1.000
_cell.length_c   1.000
_cell.angle_alpha   90.00
_cell.angle_beta   90.00
_cell.angle_gamma   90.00
#
_symmetry.space_group_name_H-M   'P 1'
#
loop_
_entity.id
_entity.type
_entity.pdbx_description
1 polymer ?
#
loop_
_entity_poly.entity_id
_entity_poly.type
_entity_poly.pdbx_seq_one_letter_code
_entity_poly.pdbx_strand_id
1 'polypeptide(L)'
;MDAQEHATWEEGVGVRGVRTHFYMEVLYQNESFRDNLQPTIIPALLAYGMLKPIKQKVVEGATLLERGQKALDMLRRKEISGERLVWRISEA
;
A
#
# COMPACT_ATOMS: atom_id res chain seq x y z
N MET A 1 10.54 -17.13 -4.29
CA MET A 1 9.32 -17.65 -4.92
C MET A 1 9.54 -17.58 -6.41
N ASP A 2 9.48 -18.72 -7.11
CA ASP A 2 9.57 -18.76 -8.56
C ASP A 2 8.18 -18.50 -9.14
N ALA A 3 7.98 -17.34 -9.75
CA ALA A 3 6.67 -16.95 -10.29
C ALA A 3 6.26 -17.77 -11.52
N GLN A 4 7.21 -18.44 -12.17
CA GLN A 4 6.95 -19.25 -13.35
C GLN A 4 6.03 -20.43 -13.04
N GLU A 5 6.17 -21.03 -11.86
CA GLU A 5 5.48 -22.27 -11.47
C GLU A 5 4.03 -22.05 -11.00
N HIS A 6 3.61 -20.81 -10.80
CA HIS A 6 2.34 -20.50 -10.14
C HIS A 6 1.15 -20.28 -11.08
N ALA A 7 1.36 -20.29 -12.41
CA ALA A 7 0.29 -20.19 -13.40
C ALA A 7 0.72 -20.75 -14.77
N THR A 8 -0.26 -21.11 -15.61
CA THR A 8 -0.01 -21.40 -17.03
C THR A 8 0.03 -20.09 -17.80
N TRP A 9 1.23 -19.68 -18.21
CA TRP A 9 1.45 -18.42 -18.92
C TRP A 9 1.33 -18.62 -20.42
N GLU A 10 0.72 -17.65 -21.10
CA GLU A 10 0.64 -17.61 -22.56
C GLU A 10 2.01 -17.35 -23.21
N GLU A 11 2.13 -17.72 -24.47
CA GLU A 11 3.35 -17.54 -25.25
C GLU A 11 3.75 -16.06 -25.34
N GLY A 12 5.03 -15.76 -25.08
CA GLY A 12 5.58 -14.41 -25.11
C GLY A 12 5.52 -13.63 -23.78
N VAL A 13 4.92 -14.19 -22.73
CA VAL A 13 4.91 -13.55 -21.40
C VAL A 13 6.28 -13.68 -20.72
N GLY A 14 6.93 -12.54 -20.47
CA GLY A 14 8.17 -12.46 -19.70
C GLY A 14 7.90 -12.43 -18.19
N VAL A 15 7.83 -13.59 -17.55
CA VAL A 15 7.56 -13.71 -16.11
C VAL A 15 8.75 -13.20 -15.29
N ARG A 16 8.49 -12.32 -14.31
CA ARG A 16 9.49 -11.84 -13.35
C ARG A 16 8.94 -11.94 -11.95
N GLY A 17 9.57 -12.78 -11.12
CA GLY A 17 9.25 -12.86 -9.70
C GLY A 17 9.73 -11.59 -8.98
N VAL A 18 8.81 -10.86 -8.35
CA VAL A 18 9.15 -9.78 -7.42
C VAL A 18 9.06 -10.34 -6.00
N ARG A 19 10.17 -10.32 -5.27
CA ARG A 19 10.16 -10.64 -3.84
C ARG A 19 9.57 -9.43 -3.10
N THR A 20 8.30 -9.49 -2.75
CA THR A 20 7.72 -8.54 -1.78
C THR A 20 8.31 -8.84 -0.42
N HIS A 21 9.17 -7.93 0.06
CA HIS A 21 9.76 -7.78 1.39
C HIS A 21 9.71 -9.00 2.31
N PHE A 22 10.89 -9.41 2.76
CA PHE A 22 11.21 -10.36 3.83
C PHE A 22 10.65 -9.98 5.21
N TYR A 23 9.51 -9.28 5.26
CA TYR A 23 8.83 -8.90 6.48
C TYR A 23 8.68 -10.10 7.40
N MET A 24 8.16 -11.20 6.85
CA MET A 24 8.03 -12.44 7.62
C MET A 24 9.37 -13.09 7.95
N GLU A 25 10.37 -13.07 7.06
CA GLU A 25 11.68 -13.70 7.33
C GLU A 25 12.46 -12.96 8.44
N VAL A 26 12.46 -11.62 8.41
CA VAL A 26 13.06 -10.77 9.46
C VAL A 26 12.32 -10.91 10.79
N LEU A 27 10.98 -11.04 10.76
CA LEU A 27 10.18 -11.28 11.97
C LEU A 27 10.29 -12.72 12.49
N TYR A 28 10.39 -13.72 11.62
CA TYR A 28 10.58 -15.13 12.02
C TYR A 28 11.97 -15.39 12.59
N GLN A 29 12.97 -14.62 12.16
CA GLN A 29 14.31 -14.66 12.74
C GLN A 29 14.42 -13.85 14.04
N ASN A 30 13.42 -13.00 14.36
CA ASN A 30 13.43 -12.15 15.55
C ASN A 30 12.05 -12.09 16.20
N GLU A 31 11.82 -13.01 17.14
CA GLU A 31 10.57 -13.15 17.91
C GLU A 31 10.16 -11.84 18.60
N SER A 32 11.13 -11.05 19.07
CA SER A 32 10.85 -9.75 19.70
C SER A 32 10.23 -8.77 18.71
N PHE A 33 10.73 -8.66 17.49
CA PHE A 33 10.10 -7.81 16.47
C PHE A 33 8.76 -8.38 16.00
N ARG A 34 8.63 -9.71 15.87
CA ARG A 34 7.35 -10.33 15.50
C ARG A 34 6.22 -9.89 16.42
N ASP A 35 6.48 -9.91 17.72
CA ASP A 35 5.46 -9.65 18.73
C ASP A 35 5.30 -8.15 19.04
N ASN A 36 6.35 -7.34 18.86
CA ASN A 36 6.34 -5.94 19.31
C ASN A 36 6.36 -4.90 18.20
N LEU A 37 6.72 -5.24 16.95
CA LEU A 37 6.91 -4.24 15.90
C LEU A 37 5.63 -3.42 15.66
N GLN A 38 4.51 -4.07 15.36
CA GLN A 38 3.24 -3.40 15.07
C GLN A 38 2.52 -2.86 16.33
N PRO A 39 2.37 -3.62 17.43
CA PRO A 39 1.58 -3.14 18.57
C PRO A 39 2.33 -2.16 19.48
N THR A 40 3.67 -2.18 19.50
CA THR A 40 4.47 -1.42 20.47
C THR A 40 5.38 -0.40 19.78
N ILE A 41 6.24 -0.86 18.87
CA ILE A 41 7.32 -0.04 18.31
C ILE A 41 6.77 1.00 17.33
N ILE A 42 5.92 0.61 16.38
CA ILE A 42 5.34 1.54 15.40
C ILE A 42 4.53 2.67 16.09
N PRO A 43 3.62 2.39 17.05
CA PRO A 43 2.93 3.45 17.81
C PRO A 43 3.89 4.39 18.55
N ALA A 44 4.94 3.86 19.18
CA ALA A 44 5.94 4.69 19.85
C ALA A 44 6.66 5.61 18.86
N LEU A 45 7.09 5.09 17.70
CA LEU A 45 7.78 5.88 16.67
C LEU A 45 6.88 6.98 16.07
N LEU A 46 5.57 6.74 15.97
CA LEU A 46 4.58 7.74 15.58
C LEU A 46 4.44 8.82 16.68
N ALA A 47 4.35 8.41 17.95
CA ALA A 47 4.26 9.33 19.08
C ALA A 47 5.50 10.24 19.21
N TYR A 48 6.69 9.69 18.97
CA TYR A 48 7.95 10.44 18.92
C TYR A 48 8.12 11.26 17.63
N GLY A 49 7.25 11.11 16.64
CA GLY A 49 7.31 11.83 15.36
C GLY A 49 8.46 11.40 14.44
N MET A 50 9.15 10.30 14.75
CA MET A 50 10.19 9.71 13.91
C MET A 50 9.59 9.09 12.64
N LEU A 51 8.36 8.56 12.74
CA LEU A 51 7.54 8.17 11.61
C LEU A 51 6.40 9.18 11.43
N LYS A 52 6.06 9.46 10.18
CA LYS A 52 4.91 10.31 9.83
C LYS A 52 3.93 9.48 9.00
N PRO A 53 2.63 9.50 9.34
CA PRO A 53 1.62 8.88 8.49
C PRO A 53 1.68 9.43 7.07
N ILE A 54 1.42 8.55 6.09
CA ILE A 54 1.26 8.98 4.70
C ILE A 54 0.09 9.96 4.65
N LYS A 55 0.32 11.14 4.05
CA LYS A 55 -0.72 12.14 3.86
C LYS A 55 -1.86 11.54 3.03
N GLN A 56 -3.08 11.67 3.55
CA GLN A 56 -4.26 11.20 2.86
C GLN A 56 -4.97 12.39 2.23
N LYS A 57 -5.43 12.21 1.00
CA LYS A 57 -6.23 13.20 0.28
C LYS A 57 -7.58 12.58 -0.04
N VAL A 58 -8.63 13.15 0.56
CA VAL A 58 -10.01 12.74 0.31
C VAL A 58 -10.47 13.31 -1.02
N VAL A 59 -10.91 12.45 -1.93
CA VAL A 59 -11.42 12.84 -3.24
C VAL A 59 -12.93 13.02 -3.16
N GLU A 60 -13.35 14.28 -3.16
CA GLU A 60 -14.76 14.69 -3.12
C GLU A 60 -15.40 14.67 -4.51
N GLY A 61 -16.68 14.30 -4.56
CA GLY A 61 -17.53 14.21 -5.76
C GLY A 61 -18.93 13.69 -5.41
N ALA A 62 -19.93 14.05 -6.20
CA ALA A 62 -21.34 13.72 -5.91
C ALA A 62 -21.62 12.22 -6.05
N THR A 63 -21.00 11.57 -7.03
CA THR A 63 -21.16 10.13 -7.29
C THR A 63 -19.87 9.35 -7.04
N LEU A 64 -20.00 8.05 -6.79
CA LEU A 64 -18.85 7.16 -6.67
C LEU A 64 -17.98 7.17 -7.95
N LEU A 65 -18.62 7.14 -9.11
CA LEU A 65 -17.94 7.18 -10.40
C LEU A 65 -17.12 8.47 -10.56
N GLU A 66 -17.70 9.61 -10.20
CA GLU A 66 -17.02 10.91 -10.25
C GLU A 66 -15.80 10.94 -9.33
N ARG A 67 -15.92 10.43 -8.10
CA ARG A 67 -14.79 10.34 -7.16
C ARG A 67 -13.67 9.46 -7.70
N GLY A 68 -14.00 8.30 -8.27
CA GLY A 68 -13.02 7.41 -8.88
C GLY A 68 -12.33 8.03 -10.10
N GLN A 69 -13.09 8.65 -10.99
CA GLN A 69 -12.57 9.30 -12.19
C GLN A 69 -11.61 10.45 -11.82
N LYS A 70 -12.01 11.31 -10.88
CA LYS A 70 -11.20 12.42 -10.38
C LYS A 70 -9.89 11.92 -9.73
N ALA A 71 -9.95 10.83 -8.97
CA ALA A 71 -8.76 10.21 -8.37
C ALA A 71 -7.76 9.76 -9.45
N LEU A 72 -8.24 9.09 -10.50
CA LEU A 72 -7.41 8.65 -11.63
C LEU A 72 -6.83 9.83 -12.40
N ASP A 73 -7.61 10.89 -12.62
CA ASP A 73 -7.14 12.07 -13.34
C ASP A 73 -6.07 12.83 -12.57
N MET A 74 -6.18 12.93 -11.24
CA MET A 74 -5.14 13.50 -10.37
C MET A 74 -3.83 12.72 -10.46
N LEU A 75 -3.89 11.39 -10.54
CA LEU A 75 -2.72 10.53 -10.75
C LEU A 75 -2.08 10.76 -12.12
N ARG A 76 -2.89 10.77 -13.19
CA ARG A 76 -2.41 10.98 -14.57
C ARG A 76 -1.73 12.34 -14.75
N ARG A 77 -2.29 13.37 -14.11
CA ARG A 77 -1.76 14.74 -14.14
C ARG A 77 -0.59 14.98 -13.17
N LYS A 78 -0.21 13.96 -12.38
CA LYS A 78 0.85 14.05 -11.36
C LYS A 78 0.60 15.16 -10.33
N GLU A 79 -0.66 15.41 -9.98
CA GLU A 79 -1.06 16.43 -9.01
C GLU A 79 -0.74 16.05 -7.55
N ILE A 80 -0.38 14.78 -7.32
CA ILE A 80 -0.05 14.24 -6.01
C ILE A 80 1.33 13.58 -6.03
N SER A 81 2.04 13.64 -4.90
CA SER A 81 3.32 12.97 -4.71
C SER A 81 3.34 12.26 -3.37
N GLY A 82 3.33 10.92 -3.41
CA GLY A 82 3.37 10.08 -2.20
C GLY A 82 2.12 10.13 -1.32
N GLU A 83 1.07 10.84 -1.72
CA GLU A 83 -0.20 10.90 -0.99
C GLU A 83 -1.10 9.70 -1.32
N ARG A 84 -1.83 9.22 -0.32
CA ARG A 84 -2.86 8.19 -0.52
C ARG A 84 -4.19 8.86 -0.88
N LEU A 85 -4.71 8.61 -2.07
CA LEU A 85 -6.07 9.00 -2.44
C LEU A 85 -7.09 8.09 -1.76
N VAL A 86 -8.10 8.69 -1.14
CA VAL A 86 -9.18 7.98 -0.46
C VAL A 86 -10.50 8.59 -0.90
N TRP A 87 -11.53 7.78 -1.16
CA TRP A 87 -12.87 8.28 -1.45
C TRP A 87 -13.92 7.41 -0.77
N ARG A 88 -15.05 8.04 -0.41
CA ARG A 88 -16.17 7.37 0.21
C ARG A 88 -16.91 6.49 -0.79
N ILE A 89 -17.36 5.31 -0.36
CA ILE A 89 -18.14 4.38 -1.21
C ILE A 89 -19.64 4.39 -0.91
N SER A 90 -20.04 4.77 0.30
CA SER A 90 -21.44 4.96 0.72
C SER A 90 -21.51 6.10 1.74
N GLU A 91 -22.59 6.88 1.72
CA GLU A 91 -22.96 7.77 2.83
C GLU A 91 -23.39 6.89 4.01
N ALA A 92 -22.88 7.17 5.22
CA ALA A 92 -23.27 6.51 6.46
C ALA A 92 -24.33 7.35 7.18
#